data_AF-A0A1F4NGG9-F1
#
_entry.id   AF-A0A1F4NGG9-F1
#
_cell.length_a   1.000
_cell.length_b   1.000
_cell.length_c   1.000
_cell.angle_alpha   90.00
_cell.angle_beta   90.00
_cell.angle_gamma   90.00
#
_symmetry.space_group_name_H-M   'P 1'
#
loop_
_entity.id
_entity.type
_entity.pdbx_description
1 polymer ?
#
loop_
_entity_poly.entity_id
_entity_poly.type
_entity_poly.pdbx_seq_one_letter_code
_entity_poly.pdbx_strand_id
1 'polypeptide(L)'
;MKTSQEQEEAMDRINGAGHVNHLFVAENAATSQPPTEITAEWLNTIQEELANLAEAGGVVLSAGNRAQVLQGLMNMFAPKNMDFGSLP
;
A
#
# COMPACT_ATOMS: atom_id res chain seq x y z
N MET A 1 2.35 -22.84 18.03
CA MET A 1 3.56 -22.62 17.23
C MET A 1 3.13 -22.70 15.78
N LYS A 2 3.04 -21.56 15.09
CA LYS A 2 2.88 -21.55 13.64
C LYS A 2 4.22 -21.93 13.02
N THR A 3 4.24 -22.87 12.09
CA THR A 3 5.49 -23.35 11.47
C THR A 3 6.16 -22.21 10.73
N SER A 4 7.50 -22.19 10.65
CA SER A 4 8.25 -21.10 10.00
C SER A 4 7.83 -20.82 8.55
N GLN A 5 7.18 -21.78 7.89
CA GLN A 5 6.55 -21.62 6.57
C GLN A 5 5.29 -20.73 6.58
N GLU A 6 4.52 -20.69 7.67
CA GLU A 6 3.33 -19.82 7.82
C GLU A 6 3.71 -18.38 8.21
N GLN A 7 4.98 -18.12 8.55
CA GLN A 7 5.50 -16.78 8.81
C GLN A 7 6.10 -16.12 7.55
N GLU A 8 6.33 -16.90 6.49
CA GLU A 8 6.80 -16.40 5.19
C GLU A 8 5.65 -15.75 4.39
N GLU A 9 4.40 -16.08 4.72
CA GLU A 9 3.18 -15.50 4.13
C GLU A 9 2.90 -14.04 4.57
N ALA A 10 3.63 -13.50 5.55
CA ALA A 10 3.12 -12.36 6.33
C ALA A 10 3.50 -10.96 5.83
N MET A 11 4.46 -10.79 4.91
CA MET A 11 4.73 -9.54 4.17
C MET A 11 5.95 -9.76 3.28
N ASP A 12 5.70 -10.41 2.16
CA ASP A 12 6.68 -10.54 1.11
C ASP A 12 6.48 -9.36 0.12
N ARG A 13 7.58 -8.65 -0.17
CA ARG A 13 7.56 -7.30 -0.77
C ARG A 13 6.85 -7.30 -2.12
N ILE A 14 6.99 -8.41 -2.85
CA ILE A 14 6.31 -8.74 -4.10
C ILE A 14 6.23 -10.26 -4.16
N ASN A 15 5.01 -10.79 -4.31
CA ASN A 15 4.76 -12.25 -4.32
C ASN A 15 4.23 -12.73 -5.67
N GLY A 16 4.00 -11.81 -6.61
CA GLY A 16 3.60 -12.14 -7.97
C GLY A 16 4.75 -12.74 -8.78
N ALA A 17 4.43 -13.53 -9.79
CA ALA A 17 5.44 -14.17 -10.62
C ALA A 17 6.40 -13.14 -11.27
N GLY A 18 7.57 -13.61 -11.68
CA GLY A 18 8.54 -12.79 -12.43
C GLY A 18 9.29 -11.75 -11.60
N HIS A 19 9.09 -11.66 -10.29
CA HIS A 19 9.96 -10.88 -9.42
C HIS A 19 11.37 -11.49 -9.35
N VAL A 20 12.37 -10.66 -8.99
CA VAL A 20 13.70 -11.14 -8.59
C VAL A 20 14.00 -10.61 -7.20
N ASN A 21 14.24 -11.51 -6.24
CA ASN A 21 14.44 -11.14 -4.83
C ASN A 21 13.31 -10.24 -4.27
N HIS A 22 12.06 -10.52 -4.66
CA HIS A 22 10.87 -9.78 -4.21
C HIS A 22 10.90 -8.28 -4.57
N LEU A 23 11.56 -7.94 -5.68
CA LEU A 23 11.61 -6.60 -6.26
C LEU A 23 11.02 -6.59 -7.67
N PHE A 24 10.52 -5.42 -8.05
CA PHE A 24 10.06 -5.14 -9.40
C PHE A 24 11.21 -5.28 -10.41
N VAL A 25 10.96 -6.02 -11.47
CA VAL A 25 11.83 -6.15 -12.63
C VAL A 25 11.02 -6.03 -13.91
N ALA A 26 11.65 -5.46 -14.93
CA ALA A 26 11.12 -5.46 -16.29
C ALA A 26 11.33 -6.84 -16.94
N GLU A 27 10.59 -7.11 -18.01
CA GLU A 27 10.86 -8.25 -18.87
C GLU A 27 12.28 -8.19 -19.42
N ASN A 28 12.97 -9.33 -19.44
CA ASN A 28 14.22 -9.49 -20.18
C ASN A 28 14.10 -10.67 -21.14
N ALA A 29 13.84 -10.36 -22.41
CA ALA A 29 13.69 -11.35 -23.47
C ALA A 29 14.98 -12.14 -23.74
N ALA A 30 16.17 -11.55 -23.53
CA ALA A 30 17.44 -12.23 -23.76
C ALA A 30 17.68 -13.39 -22.79
N THR A 31 17.11 -13.29 -21.58
CA THR A 31 17.19 -14.35 -20.55
C THR A 31 15.85 -15.05 -20.32
N SER A 32 14.84 -14.77 -21.15
CA SER A 32 13.45 -15.26 -20.95
C SER A 32 12.90 -14.97 -19.54
N GLN A 33 13.28 -13.83 -18.94
CA GLN A 33 12.76 -13.42 -17.63
C GLN A 33 11.44 -12.66 -17.83
N PRO A 34 10.32 -13.14 -17.26
CA PRO A 34 9.07 -12.42 -17.31
C PRO A 34 9.12 -11.15 -16.43
N PRO A 35 8.29 -10.14 -16.73
CA PRO A 35 8.15 -8.97 -15.87
C PRO A 35 7.48 -9.35 -14.54
N THR A 36 7.63 -8.49 -13.53
CA THR A 36 6.91 -8.64 -12.27
C THR A 36 5.40 -8.54 -12.44
N GLU A 37 4.70 -9.54 -11.94
CA GLU A 37 3.25 -9.54 -11.81
C GLU A 37 2.81 -8.80 -10.54
N ILE A 38 1.81 -7.94 -10.68
CA ILE A 38 1.17 -7.27 -9.56
C ILE A 38 -0.11 -8.05 -9.23
N THR A 39 -0.14 -8.71 -8.07
CA THR A 39 -1.28 -9.52 -7.63
C THR A 39 -2.35 -8.67 -6.93
N ALA A 40 -3.58 -9.18 -6.89
CA ALA A 40 -4.66 -8.56 -6.13
C ALA A 40 -4.32 -8.47 -4.63
N GLU A 41 -3.67 -9.50 -4.07
CA GLU A 41 -3.19 -9.50 -2.69
C GLU A 41 -2.24 -8.34 -2.42
N TRP A 42 -1.26 -8.11 -3.30
CA TRP A 42 -0.33 -6.99 -3.16
C TRP A 42 -1.04 -5.63 -3.24
N LEU A 43 -1.93 -5.45 -4.23
CA LEU A 43 -2.69 -4.21 -4.37
C LEU A 43 -3.63 -3.95 -3.19
N ASN A 44 -4.28 -4.99 -2.66
CA ASN A 44 -5.14 -4.87 -1.49
C ASN A 44 -4.33 -4.49 -0.26
N THR A 45 -3.15 -5.06 -0.05
CA THR A 45 -2.28 -4.67 1.06
C THR A 45 -1.91 -3.19 1.01
N ILE A 46 -1.47 -2.69 -0.16
CA ILE A 46 -1.16 -1.27 -0.33
C ILE A 46 -2.42 -0.40 -0.14
N GLN A 47 -3.59 -0.84 -0.61
CA GLN A 47 -4.84 -0.14 -0.37
C GLN A 47 -5.13 0.00 1.14
N GLU A 48 -5.00 -1.08 1.91
CA GLU A 48 -5.25 -1.07 3.35
C GLU A 48 -4.21 -0.24 4.11
N GLU A 49 -2.93 -0.25 3.72
CA GLU A 49 -1.92 0.65 4.30
C GLU A 49 -2.28 2.13 4.10
N LEU A 50 -2.72 2.50 2.89
CA LEU A 50 -3.16 3.86 2.59
C LEU A 50 -4.45 4.22 3.35
N ALA A 51 -5.39 3.29 3.47
CA ALA A 51 -6.62 3.44 4.24
C ALA A 51 -6.30 3.69 5.73
N ASN A 52 -5.41 2.89 6.30
CA ASN A 52 -4.94 3.03 7.68
C ASN A 52 -4.30 4.41 7.93
N LEU A 53 -3.54 4.95 6.98
CA LEU A 53 -2.98 6.30 7.09
C LEU A 53 -4.07 7.37 7.12
N ALA A 54 -5.12 7.25 6.30
CA ALA A 54 -6.24 8.19 6.31
C ALA A 54 -6.98 8.15 7.66
N GLU A 55 -7.33 6.95 8.12
CA GLU A 55 -8.06 6.74 9.38
C GLU A 55 -7.27 7.18 10.61
N ALA A 56 -5.96 6.93 10.65
CA ALA A 56 -5.10 7.40 11.73
C ALA A 56 -5.03 8.95 11.79
N GLY A 57 -5.29 9.64 10.68
CA GLY A 57 -5.48 11.09 10.63
C GLY A 57 -6.89 11.55 10.98
N GLY A 58 -7.77 10.64 11.43
CA GLY A 58 -9.15 10.93 11.80
C GLY A 58 -10.13 11.05 10.62
N VAL A 59 -9.74 10.62 9.42
CA VAL A 59 -10.63 10.62 8.24
C VAL A 59 -11.46 9.35 8.23
N VAL A 60 -12.79 9.47 8.08
CA VAL A 60 -13.67 8.33 7.85
C VAL A 60 -13.68 7.99 6.36
N LEU A 61 -13.43 6.72 6.03
CA LEU A 61 -13.34 6.30 4.64
C LEU A 61 -14.68 6.43 3.89
N SER A 62 -14.64 6.99 2.69
CA SER A 62 -15.80 7.21 1.83
C SER A 62 -15.52 6.83 0.38
N ALA A 63 -16.43 6.05 -0.21
CA ALA A 63 -16.31 5.64 -1.60
C ALA A 63 -16.32 6.86 -2.55
N GLY A 64 -15.41 6.89 -3.52
CA GLY A 64 -15.31 7.96 -4.50
C GLY A 64 -14.53 9.20 -4.05
N ASN A 65 -14.20 9.33 -2.76
CA ASN A 65 -13.29 10.37 -2.30
C ASN A 65 -11.83 9.97 -2.59
N ARG A 66 -11.12 10.78 -3.36
CA ARG A 66 -9.73 10.52 -3.80
C ARG A 66 -8.68 11.35 -3.03
N ALA A 67 -9.10 12.12 -2.03
CA ALA A 67 -8.25 13.02 -1.24
C ALA A 67 -8.01 12.51 0.21
N GLN A 68 -8.49 11.33 0.56
CA GLN A 68 -8.58 10.86 1.96
C GLN A 68 -7.22 10.63 2.62
N VAL A 69 -6.28 10.02 1.89
CA VAL A 69 -4.90 9.83 2.36
C VAL A 69 -4.23 11.18 2.60
N LEU A 70 -4.39 12.12 1.66
CA LEU A 70 -3.84 13.47 1.80
C LEU A 70 -4.43 14.19 3.02
N GLN A 71 -5.75 14.16 3.19
CA GLN A 71 -6.43 14.76 4.34
C GLN A 71 -5.93 14.15 5.66
N GLY A 72 -5.78 12.83 5.74
CA GLY A 72 -5.27 12.16 6.94
C GLY A 72 -3.86 12.62 7.30
N LEU A 73 -2.96 12.67 6.31
CA LEU A 73 -1.60 13.19 6.52
C LEU A 73 -1.61 14.66 6.96
N MET A 74 -2.44 15.50 6.35
CA MET A 74 -2.57 16.91 6.74
C MET A 74 -3.02 17.04 8.19
N ASN A 75 -3.99 16.23 8.63
CA ASN A 75 -4.46 16.23 10.01
C ASN A 75 -3.38 15.79 11.01
N MET A 76 -2.52 14.83 10.64
CA MET A 76 -1.42 14.36 11.50
C MET A 76 -0.33 15.41 11.71
N PHE A 77 0.01 16.15 10.66
CA PHE A 77 1.13 17.10 10.66
C PHE A 77 0.69 18.56 10.81
N ALA A 78 -0.62 18.80 10.81
CA ALA A 78 -1.24 20.06 11.22
C ALA A 78 -0.64 20.54 12.54
N PRO A 79 -0.14 21.79 12.63
CA PRO A 79 -0.04 22.45 13.92
C PRO A 79 -1.41 22.38 14.56
N LYS A 80 -1.46 22.11 15.88
CA LYS A 80 -2.69 21.94 16.68
C LYS A 80 -3.70 23.10 16.60
N ASN A 81 -3.33 24.17 15.90
CA ASN A 81 -4.04 25.43 15.72
C ASN A 81 -4.51 25.65 14.27
N MET A 82 -4.17 24.78 13.32
CA MET A 82 -4.67 24.84 11.94
C MET A 82 -5.92 23.98 11.82
N ASP A 83 -7.07 24.65 11.73
CA ASP A 83 -8.34 24.04 11.38
C ASP A 83 -8.39 23.84 9.85
N PHE A 84 -8.38 22.58 9.40
CA PHE A 84 -8.52 22.20 7.99
C PHE A 84 -9.98 21.94 7.60
N GLY A 85 -10.93 22.50 8.34
CA GLY A 85 -12.35 22.46 8.04
C GLY A 85 -12.63 22.68 6.56
N SER A 86 -13.03 21.59 5.90
CA SER A 86 -13.39 21.47 4.48
C SER A 86 -12.28 21.80 3.47
N LEU A 87 -11.47 20.79 3.11
CA LEU A 87 -10.92 20.71 1.76
C LEU A 87 -12.07 20.41 0.76
N PRO A 88 -12.06 21.01 -0.45
CA PRO A 88 -13.08 20.79 -1.47
C PRO A 88 -13.11 19.36 -2.02
#